data_AF-A0A0G4F4N5-F1
#
_entry.id   AF-A0A0G4F4N5-F1
#
_cell.length_a   1.000
_cell.length_b   1.000
_cell.length_c   1.000
_cell.angle_alpha   90.00
_cell.angle_beta   90.00
_cell.angle_gamma   90.00
#
_symmetry.space_group_name_H-M   'P 1'
#
loop_
_entity.id
_entity.type
_entity.pdbx_description
1 polymer ?
#
loop_
_entity_poly.entity_id
_entity_poly.type
_entity_poly.pdbx_seq_one_letter_code
_entity_poly.pdbx_strand_id
1 'polypeptide(L)'
;MRMSQEGALRVTPDGLVPLKDLNKLSLEKQSLREQSTSPLPELVPSINLGSLDPTYFIGDKDLDEVVSDIMRCYKEDDSILASSDRIPPMSLTRHPRGGKTRFLKEIGRRLRDKQKVPSIRIAFNDRTGKQDVEETLSLKQRLLKRIGWSVATDETRSLVGNNFKRWMETVDVPESTIEEWLGDGGCVLLIDEMNKLITDAIRGGTEETDLAAFLKCYFIDKANRYLVLSSHTTTTGDKLSTFITSPSDRDVIRPRLPVITSPEEVEKLGVDAINEGALCLVMSAMP
;
A
#
# COMPACT_ATOMS: atom_id res chain seq x y z
N MET A 1 19.03 59.24 6.76
CA MET A 1 20.15 58.79 7.61
C MET A 1 19.57 58.00 8.77
N ARG A 2 19.88 56.70 8.79
CA ARG A 2 19.94 55.74 9.91
C ARG A 2 18.94 55.80 11.10
N MET A 3 18.35 54.61 11.33
CA MET A 3 18.24 53.85 12.60
C MET A 3 17.45 54.49 13.76
N SER A 4 16.75 53.82 14.67
CA SER A 4 16.65 52.42 15.13
C SER A 4 15.31 52.30 15.92
N GLN A 5 14.61 51.15 15.93
CA GLN A 5 14.44 50.21 17.09
C GLN A 5 13.94 50.89 18.39
N GLU A 6 12.87 50.49 19.08
CA GLU A 6 12.43 49.19 19.65
C GLU A 6 10.95 49.38 20.09
N GLY A 7 10.05 48.42 20.28
CA GLY A 7 10.16 46.98 20.50
C GLY A 7 9.03 46.57 21.44
N ALA A 8 7.99 45.89 20.93
CA ALA A 8 7.04 45.11 21.74
C ALA A 8 6.21 44.20 20.81
N LEU A 9 6.78 43.05 20.42
CA LEU A 9 6.02 41.96 19.82
C LEU A 9 5.72 40.92 20.90
N ARG A 10 4.42 40.69 21.08
CA ARG A 10 3.83 39.68 21.95
C ARG A 10 4.26 38.28 21.49
N VAL A 11 4.53 37.46 22.50
CA VAL A 11 4.71 36.00 22.42
C VAL A 11 3.42 35.34 21.90
N THR A 12 3.56 34.44 20.93
CA THR A 12 2.53 33.43 20.60
C THR A 12 3.04 32.03 20.98
N PRO A 13 2.19 31.11 21.47
CA PRO A 13 2.64 29.85 22.09
C PRO A 13 2.91 28.69 21.11
N ASP A 14 2.69 28.86 19.81
CA ASP A 14 2.87 27.77 18.85
C ASP A 14 4.16 27.94 18.06
N GLY A 15 5.13 27.08 18.39
CA GLY A 15 6.43 26.98 17.73
C GLY A 15 6.28 26.54 16.28
N LEU A 16 6.09 27.50 15.39
CA LEU A 16 6.41 27.34 13.98
C LEU A 16 7.94 27.38 13.84
N VAL A 17 8.53 26.21 13.64
CA VAL A 17 9.92 26.09 13.22
C VAL A 17 10.10 26.89 11.92
N PRO A 18 11.11 27.78 11.82
CA PRO A 18 11.34 28.55 10.60
C PRO A 18 11.56 27.63 9.39
N LEU A 19 10.81 27.88 8.31
CA LEU A 19 10.90 27.15 7.02
C LEU A 19 12.31 27.10 6.39
N LYS A 20 13.29 27.82 6.94
CA LYS A 20 14.67 27.85 6.43
C LYS A 20 15.51 26.63 6.82
N ASP A 21 15.05 25.80 7.76
CA ASP A 21 15.72 24.54 8.12
C ASP A 21 15.25 23.31 7.30
N LEU A 22 14.24 23.45 6.43
CA LEU A 22 13.77 22.35 5.55
C LEU A 22 14.75 22.02 4.42
N ASN A 23 15.69 22.91 4.11
CA ASN A 23 16.79 22.62 3.18
C ASN A 23 17.79 21.59 3.73
N LYS A 24 17.66 21.15 4.99
CA LYS A 24 18.40 20.02 5.57
C LYS A 24 17.77 18.65 5.33
N LEU A 25 16.57 18.54 4.75
CA LEU A 25 16.03 17.23 4.31
C LEU A 25 16.83 16.60 3.15
N SER A 26 17.83 17.31 2.61
CA SER A 26 18.93 16.71 1.84
C SER A 26 19.69 15.60 2.59
N LEU A 27 19.47 15.42 3.90
CA LEU A 27 19.94 14.29 4.72
C LEU A 27 19.32 12.93 4.28
N GLU A 28 18.22 12.93 3.51
CA GLU A 28 17.51 11.70 3.11
C GLU A 28 18.20 10.89 2.01
N LYS A 29 19.14 11.47 1.26
CA LYS A 29 19.97 10.68 0.33
C LYS A 29 20.88 9.69 1.06
N GLN A 30 21.19 9.90 2.35
CA GLN A 30 22.06 9.01 3.12
C GLN A 30 21.29 7.90 3.84
N SER A 31 20.14 8.19 4.47
CA SER A 31 19.41 7.19 5.25
C SER A 31 18.82 6.05 4.40
N LEU A 32 18.42 6.31 3.15
CA LEU A 32 17.98 5.26 2.23
C LEU A 32 19.16 4.54 1.55
N ARG A 33 20.29 5.24 1.33
CA ARG A 33 21.53 4.64 0.79
C ARG A 33 22.22 3.71 1.78
N GLU A 34 22.26 4.06 3.06
CA GLU A 34 22.89 3.21 4.08
C GLU A 34 22.12 1.88 4.26
N GLN A 35 20.81 1.88 4.01
CA GLN A 35 19.97 0.67 4.00
C GLN A 35 20.14 -0.20 2.74
N SER A 36 20.73 0.33 1.66
CA SER A 36 20.96 -0.38 0.39
C SER A 36 22.05 -1.47 0.48
N THR A 37 22.81 -1.51 1.58
CA THR A 37 23.90 -2.50 1.78
C THR A 37 23.45 -3.80 2.47
N SER A 38 22.19 -3.87 2.91
CA SER A 38 21.57 -5.06 3.48
C SER A 38 20.37 -5.45 2.63
N PRO A 39 20.13 -6.75 2.36
CA PRO A 39 18.89 -7.16 1.69
C PRO A 39 17.69 -6.68 2.51
N LEU A 40 16.87 -5.77 1.98
CA LEU A 40 15.57 -5.40 2.55
C LEU A 40 14.66 -6.66 2.64
N PRO A 41 13.72 -6.85 3.62
CA PRO A 41 13.23 -5.97 4.69
C PRO A 41 12.54 -6.70 5.88
N GLU A 42 13.16 -6.82 7.06
CA GLU A 42 12.41 -7.25 8.27
C GLU A 42 11.49 -6.15 8.84
N LEU A 43 11.54 -4.92 8.31
CA LEU A 43 11.10 -3.72 9.02
C LEU A 43 9.97 -2.90 8.36
N VAL A 44 9.25 -3.39 7.33
CA VAL A 44 8.14 -2.59 6.76
C VAL A 44 6.99 -2.51 7.77
N PRO A 45 6.72 -1.35 8.40
CA PRO A 45 5.78 -1.28 9.52
C PRO A 45 4.32 -1.43 9.07
N SER A 46 4.01 -1.17 7.80
CA SER A 46 2.64 -1.09 7.29
C SER A 46 1.86 -2.41 7.27
N ILE A 47 2.55 -3.52 7.50
CA ILE A 47 2.00 -4.89 7.55
C ILE A 47 1.68 -5.33 8.97
N ASN A 48 2.18 -4.63 9.98
CA ASN A 48 1.97 -5.02 11.37
C ASN A 48 0.50 -4.81 11.76
N LEU A 49 -0.01 -5.76 12.55
CA LEU A 49 -1.31 -5.60 13.20
C LEU A 49 -1.17 -4.60 14.34
N GLY A 50 -2.10 -3.65 14.42
CA GLY A 50 -2.20 -2.70 15.51
C GLY A 50 -3.08 -3.22 16.64
N SER A 51 -3.24 -2.42 17.69
CA SER A 51 -4.12 -2.74 18.82
C SER A 51 -5.62 -2.80 18.46
N LEU A 52 -5.99 -2.22 17.31
CA LEU A 52 -7.38 -2.22 16.79
C LEU A 52 -7.65 -3.42 15.85
N ASP A 53 -6.63 -4.23 15.57
CA ASP A 53 -6.78 -5.41 14.73
C ASP A 53 -7.16 -6.60 15.63
N PRO A 54 -8.25 -7.35 15.35
CA PRO A 54 -8.62 -8.48 16.20
C PRO A 54 -7.53 -9.53 16.31
N THR A 55 -7.40 -10.15 17.48
CA THR A 55 -6.40 -11.19 17.73
C THR A 55 -6.68 -12.46 16.94
N TYR A 56 -7.96 -12.79 16.75
CA TYR A 56 -8.40 -13.93 15.96
C TYR A 56 -8.67 -13.54 14.50
N PHE A 57 -8.24 -14.39 13.58
CA PHE A 57 -8.46 -14.24 12.14
C PHE A 57 -9.14 -15.50 11.58
N ILE A 58 -10.19 -15.29 10.80
CA ILE A 58 -10.93 -16.35 10.10
C ILE A 58 -10.49 -16.38 8.64
N GLY A 59 -10.15 -17.58 8.16
CA GLY A 59 -9.71 -17.79 6.78
C GLY A 59 -8.25 -18.17 6.62
N ASP A 60 -7.64 -18.83 7.62
CA ASP A 60 -6.25 -19.29 7.53
C ASP A 60 -6.03 -20.24 6.33
N LYS A 61 -7.04 -21.06 6.00
CA LYS A 61 -7.02 -21.92 4.83
C LYS A 61 -7.01 -21.12 3.53
N ASP A 62 -7.95 -20.18 3.36
CA ASP A 62 -8.00 -19.31 2.17
C ASP A 62 -6.71 -18.47 2.05
N LEU A 63 -6.14 -18.06 3.17
CA LEU A 63 -4.88 -17.32 3.23
C LEU A 63 -3.71 -18.17 2.70
N ASP A 64 -3.61 -19.44 3.08
CA ASP A 64 -2.57 -20.34 2.58
C ASP A 64 -2.71 -20.61 1.08
N GLU A 65 -3.94 -20.77 0.58
CA GLU A 65 -4.22 -20.90 -0.87
C GLU A 65 -3.79 -19.63 -1.62
N VAL A 66 -4.21 -18.46 -1.15
CA VAL A 66 -3.86 -17.17 -1.76
C VAL A 66 -2.35 -16.90 -1.76
N VAL A 67 -1.67 -17.18 -0.65
CA VAL A 67 -0.22 -17.01 -0.58
C VAL A 67 0.49 -18.00 -1.50
N SER A 68 -0.02 -19.22 -1.63
CA SER A 68 0.53 -20.20 -2.59
C SER A 68 0.39 -19.72 -4.04
N ASP A 69 -0.76 -19.15 -4.40
CA ASP A 69 -0.98 -18.55 -5.73
C ASP A 69 -0.01 -17.38 -5.99
N ILE A 70 0.17 -16.48 -5.01
CA ILE A 70 1.15 -15.39 -5.10
C ILE A 70 2.56 -15.96 -5.31
N MET A 71 2.95 -16.96 -4.51
CA MET A 71 4.31 -17.52 -4.56
C MET A 71 4.59 -18.29 -5.85
N ARG A 72 3.57 -18.88 -6.48
CA ARG A 72 3.69 -19.49 -7.80
C ARG A 72 4.12 -18.43 -8.82
N CYS A 73 3.37 -17.34 -8.92
CA CYS A 73 3.67 -16.26 -9.87
C CYS A 73 4.94 -15.47 -9.51
N TYR A 74 5.21 -15.28 -8.21
CA TYR A 74 6.39 -14.55 -7.73
C TYR A 74 7.71 -15.26 -8.10
N LYS A 75 7.71 -16.61 -8.09
CA LYS A 75 8.90 -17.43 -8.37
C LYS A 75 9.04 -17.82 -9.85
N GLU A 76 8.09 -17.44 -10.71
CA GLU A 76 8.20 -17.71 -12.13
C GLU A 76 9.41 -16.96 -12.71
N ASP A 77 10.24 -17.71 -13.43
CA ASP A 77 11.49 -17.23 -14.02
C ASP A 77 11.23 -16.44 -15.30
N ASP A 78 12.08 -15.44 -15.57
CA ASP A 78 11.99 -14.55 -16.73
C ASP A 78 12.02 -15.33 -18.07
N SER A 79 12.55 -16.56 -18.05
CA SER A 79 12.58 -17.46 -19.19
C SER A 79 11.19 -17.91 -19.68
N ILE A 80 10.15 -17.83 -18.83
CA ILE A 80 8.74 -18.12 -19.21
C ILE A 80 8.01 -16.84 -19.65
N LEU A 81 8.41 -15.66 -19.14
CA LEU A 81 7.86 -14.35 -19.52
C LEU A 81 8.16 -13.94 -20.98
N ALA A 82 9.08 -14.65 -21.64
CA ALA A 82 9.36 -14.51 -23.08
C ALA A 82 8.25 -15.11 -23.96
N SER A 83 7.44 -16.02 -23.40
CA SER A 83 6.18 -16.46 -23.97
C SER A 83 5.04 -15.60 -23.41
N SER A 84 3.94 -15.44 -24.12
CA SER A 84 2.85 -14.49 -23.85
C SER A 84 2.19 -14.53 -22.45
N ASP A 85 2.58 -15.43 -21.55
CA ASP A 85 2.00 -15.66 -20.24
C ASP A 85 2.66 -14.75 -19.20
N ARG A 86 2.30 -13.47 -19.24
CA ARG A 86 2.80 -12.48 -18.27
C ARG A 86 2.09 -12.63 -16.92
N ILE A 87 2.85 -12.42 -15.83
CA ILE A 87 2.36 -12.53 -14.45
C ILE A 87 1.06 -11.71 -14.24
N PRO A 88 -0.07 -12.35 -13.90
CA PRO A 88 -1.34 -11.68 -13.65
C PRO A 88 -1.34 -11.05 -12.25
N PRO A 89 -1.82 -9.80 -12.07
CA PRO A 89 -2.00 -9.24 -10.74
C PRO A 89 -3.19 -9.92 -10.03
N MET A 90 -3.23 -9.79 -8.70
CA MET A 90 -4.33 -10.30 -7.88
C MET A 90 -5.24 -9.17 -7.40
N SER A 91 -6.56 -9.38 -7.48
CA SER A 91 -7.58 -8.43 -7.03
C SER A 91 -8.52 -9.05 -6.01
N LEU A 92 -8.53 -8.48 -4.80
CA LEU A 92 -9.43 -8.81 -3.72
C LEU A 92 -10.67 -7.92 -3.76
N THR A 93 -11.81 -8.50 -4.09
CA THR A 93 -13.07 -7.74 -4.23
C THR A 93 -14.11 -8.20 -3.22
N ARG A 94 -14.74 -7.24 -2.53
CA ARG A 94 -15.87 -7.48 -1.61
C ARG A 94 -16.52 -6.16 -1.26
N HIS A 95 -17.75 -6.20 -0.74
CA HIS A 95 -18.39 -5.05 -0.12
C HIS A 95 -17.54 -4.42 1.01
N PRO A 96 -17.75 -3.13 1.33
CA PRO A 96 -17.14 -2.48 2.49
C PRO A 96 -17.33 -3.28 3.77
N ARG A 97 -16.34 -3.21 4.68
CA ARG A 97 -16.30 -3.96 5.95
C ARG A 97 -16.28 -5.49 5.83
N GLY A 98 -16.05 -6.04 4.64
CA GLY A 98 -15.92 -7.48 4.42
C GLY A 98 -14.53 -8.07 4.71
N GLY A 99 -13.72 -7.44 5.57
CA GLY A 99 -12.43 -7.99 6.00
C GLY A 99 -11.26 -7.87 4.99
N LYS A 100 -11.41 -7.15 3.88
CA LYS A 100 -10.36 -6.98 2.83
C LYS A 100 -9.03 -6.46 3.40
N THR A 101 -9.12 -5.38 4.17
CA THR A 101 -7.95 -4.74 4.79
C THR A 101 -7.22 -5.70 5.72
N ARG A 102 -7.97 -6.45 6.54
CA ARG A 102 -7.36 -7.45 7.42
C ARG A 102 -6.72 -8.58 6.62
N PHE A 103 -7.42 -9.10 5.61
CA PHE A 103 -6.89 -10.17 4.74
C PHE A 103 -5.59 -9.74 4.04
N LEU A 104 -5.51 -8.52 3.51
CA LEU A 104 -4.27 -7.97 2.95
C LEU A 104 -3.13 -7.91 3.97
N LYS A 105 -3.40 -7.46 5.21
CA LYS A 105 -2.37 -7.47 6.27
C LYS A 105 -1.88 -8.89 6.54
N GLU A 106 -2.78 -9.86 6.62
CA GLU A 106 -2.42 -11.27 6.85
C GLU A 106 -1.62 -11.88 5.70
N ILE A 107 -1.95 -11.55 4.44
CA ILE A 107 -1.13 -11.92 3.27
C ILE A 107 0.29 -11.38 3.45
N GLY A 108 0.43 -10.08 3.72
CA GLY A 108 1.74 -9.45 3.89
C GLY A 108 2.55 -10.07 5.04
N ARG A 109 1.89 -10.37 6.16
CA ARG A 109 2.53 -11.06 7.31
C ARG A 109 2.97 -12.47 6.94
N ARG A 110 2.11 -13.24 6.29
CA ARG A 110 2.41 -14.62 5.89
C ARG A 110 3.59 -14.68 4.91
N LEU A 111 3.62 -13.78 3.92
CA LEU A 111 4.72 -13.63 2.98
C LEU A 111 6.03 -13.29 3.69
N ARG A 112 6.03 -12.28 4.58
CA ARG A 112 7.22 -11.87 5.32
C ARG A 112 7.69 -12.93 6.31
N ASP A 113 6.80 -13.40 7.18
CA ASP A 113 7.15 -14.19 8.34
C ASP A 113 7.50 -15.64 7.95
N LYS A 114 6.71 -16.25 7.02
CA LYS A 114 6.90 -17.65 6.57
C LYS A 114 7.69 -17.79 5.27
N GLN A 115 7.42 -16.94 4.26
CA GLN A 115 8.09 -17.06 2.94
C GLN A 115 9.37 -16.22 2.83
N LYS A 116 9.65 -15.37 3.83
CA LYS A 116 10.77 -14.41 3.82
C LYS A 116 10.73 -13.48 2.61
N VAL A 117 9.52 -13.14 2.16
CA VAL A 117 9.29 -12.26 1.03
C VAL A 117 9.01 -10.82 1.49
N PRO A 118 9.81 -9.84 1.06
CA PRO A 118 9.51 -8.42 1.17
C PRO A 118 8.06 -8.12 0.76
N SER A 119 7.33 -7.42 1.61
CA SER A 119 5.97 -6.98 1.29
C SER A 119 5.76 -5.54 1.73
N ILE A 120 5.09 -4.74 0.90
CA ILE A 120 4.72 -3.36 1.22
C ILE A 120 3.21 -3.25 1.15
N ARG A 121 2.59 -2.82 2.25
CA ARG A 121 1.19 -2.40 2.22
C ARG A 121 1.09 -0.89 2.12
N ILE A 122 0.31 -0.39 1.16
CA ILE A 122 -0.15 0.98 1.11
C ILE A 122 -1.67 1.00 1.17
N ALA A 123 -2.25 2.11 1.62
CA ALA A 123 -3.70 2.25 1.71
C ALA A 123 -4.17 3.63 1.25
N PHE A 124 -5.37 3.68 0.67
CA PHE A 124 -6.04 4.93 0.29
C PHE A 124 -7.25 5.23 1.20
N ASN A 125 -7.25 4.68 2.42
CA ASN A 125 -8.25 4.88 3.45
C ASN A 125 -7.62 5.29 4.80
N ASP A 126 -8.47 5.52 5.80
CA ASP A 126 -8.10 5.82 7.18
C ASP A 126 -7.01 6.90 7.30
N ARG A 127 -5.88 6.56 7.92
CA ARG A 127 -4.75 7.47 8.19
C ARG A 127 -4.02 7.95 6.93
N THR A 128 -4.23 7.29 5.80
CA THR A 128 -3.63 7.63 4.51
C THR A 128 -4.70 7.86 3.42
N GLY A 129 -5.92 8.20 3.84
CA GLY A 129 -7.02 8.60 2.95
C GLY A 129 -6.70 9.85 2.12
N LYS A 130 -7.57 10.17 1.16
CA LYS A 130 -7.42 11.34 0.27
C LYS A 130 -7.21 12.62 1.10
N GLN A 131 -6.13 13.35 0.81
CA GLN A 131 -5.85 14.67 1.37
C GLN A 131 -6.11 15.77 0.33
N ASP A 132 -6.43 16.98 0.78
CA ASP A 132 -6.67 18.13 -0.12
C ASP A 132 -5.44 18.48 -0.97
N VAL A 133 -4.23 18.36 -0.40
CA VAL A 133 -2.96 18.60 -1.10
C VAL A 133 -2.76 17.67 -2.31
N GLU A 134 -3.42 16.50 -2.33
CA GLU A 134 -3.27 15.54 -3.41
C GLU A 134 -3.80 16.06 -4.74
N GLU A 135 -4.71 17.03 -4.75
CA GLU A 135 -5.30 17.58 -5.98
C GLU A 135 -4.26 18.24 -6.89
N THR A 136 -3.13 18.66 -6.32
CA THR A 136 -1.99 19.23 -7.06
C THR A 136 -0.96 18.19 -7.51
N LEU A 137 -1.09 16.94 -7.06
CA LEU A 137 -0.16 15.85 -7.33
C LEU A 137 -0.70 14.91 -8.39
N SER A 138 0.18 14.41 -9.25
CA SER A 138 -0.16 13.36 -10.21
C SER A 138 -0.49 12.04 -9.50
N LEU A 139 -1.25 11.16 -10.16
CA LEU A 139 -1.59 9.84 -9.61
C LEU A 139 -0.34 9.03 -9.21
N LYS A 140 0.70 9.08 -10.04
CA LYS A 140 1.99 8.43 -9.76
C LYS A 140 2.65 9.02 -8.50
N GLN A 141 2.69 10.33 -8.34
CA GLN A 141 3.24 10.97 -7.14
C GLN A 141 2.47 10.61 -5.86
N ARG A 142 1.13 10.54 -5.94
CA ARG A 142 0.30 10.10 -4.81
C ARG A 142 0.61 8.66 -4.38
N LEU A 143 0.91 7.79 -5.34
CA LEU A 143 1.35 6.41 -5.09
C LEU A 143 2.75 6.39 -4.45
N LEU A 144 3.72 7.06 -5.08
CA LEU A 144 5.11 7.11 -4.62
C LEU A 144 5.21 7.61 -3.18
N LYS A 145 4.52 8.70 -2.84
CA LYS A 145 4.51 9.23 -1.46
C LYS A 145 3.90 8.25 -0.46
N ARG A 146 2.91 7.43 -0.84
CA ARG A 146 2.36 6.37 0.02
C ARG A 146 3.32 5.21 0.20
N ILE A 147 4.03 4.80 -0.86
CA ILE A 147 5.09 3.79 -0.75
C ILE A 147 6.17 4.31 0.21
N GLY A 148 6.65 5.53 -0.01
CA GLY A 148 7.63 6.20 0.85
C GLY A 148 7.18 6.25 2.31
N TRP A 149 5.93 6.67 2.57
CA TRP A 149 5.36 6.66 3.91
C TRP A 149 5.35 5.25 4.51
N SER A 150 4.95 4.24 3.75
CA SER A 150 4.83 2.86 4.24
C SER A 150 6.17 2.21 4.56
N VAL A 151 7.24 2.58 3.86
CA VAL A 151 8.59 2.05 4.13
C VAL A 151 9.42 2.93 5.06
N ALA A 152 9.01 4.17 5.30
CA ALA A 152 9.67 5.07 6.23
C ALA A 152 9.68 4.49 7.66
N THR A 153 10.82 4.65 8.34
CA THR A 153 10.97 4.29 9.76
C THR A 153 10.18 5.23 10.65
N ASP A 154 9.96 4.84 11.90
CA ASP A 154 9.25 5.67 12.87
C ASP A 154 10.02 6.97 13.16
N GLU A 155 11.35 6.94 13.13
CA GLU A 155 12.19 8.14 13.24
C GLU A 155 11.90 9.11 12.09
N THR A 156 11.89 8.62 10.84
CA THR A 156 11.58 9.46 9.68
C THR A 156 10.16 10.02 9.74
N ARG A 157 9.16 9.20 10.11
CA ARG A 157 7.78 9.67 10.28
C ARG A 157 7.65 10.67 11.43
N SER A 158 8.45 10.56 12.48
CA SER A 158 8.44 11.50 13.61
C SER A 158 8.86 12.92 13.21
N LEU A 159 9.69 13.08 12.18
CA LEU A 159 10.10 14.40 11.65
C LEU A 159 8.92 15.22 11.12
N VAL A 160 7.87 14.53 10.64
CA VAL A 160 6.59 15.14 10.23
C VAL A 160 5.50 14.95 11.28
N GLY A 161 5.88 14.62 12.52
CA GLY A 161 4.95 14.43 13.64
C GLY A 161 4.01 13.24 13.48
N ASN A 162 4.44 12.19 12.76
CA ASN A 162 3.61 11.04 12.39
C ASN A 162 2.30 11.45 11.69
N ASN A 163 2.32 12.56 10.95
CA ASN A 163 1.18 13.10 10.25
C ASN A 163 1.32 12.91 8.74
N PHE A 164 0.44 12.09 8.15
CA PHE A 164 0.48 11.79 6.73
C PHE A 164 0.15 13.01 5.85
N LYS A 165 -0.74 13.91 6.28
CA LYS A 165 -1.01 15.14 5.53
C LYS A 165 0.26 15.99 5.40
N ARG A 166 0.97 16.18 6.52
CA ARG A 166 2.24 16.91 6.54
C ARG A 166 3.31 16.20 5.68
N TRP A 167 3.37 14.87 5.72
CA TRP A 167 4.22 14.10 4.81
C TRP A 167 3.92 14.43 3.34
N MET A 168 2.65 14.41 2.95
CA MET A 168 2.22 14.71 1.59
C MET A 168 2.59 16.13 1.15
N GLU A 169 2.56 17.11 2.07
CA GLU A 169 2.92 18.51 1.82
C GLU A 169 4.44 18.76 1.76
N THR A 170 5.23 18.02 2.53
CA THR A 170 6.63 18.40 2.82
C THR A 170 7.69 17.44 2.27
N VAL A 171 7.36 16.17 2.07
CA VAL A 171 8.34 15.15 1.68
C VAL A 171 8.20 14.84 0.21
N ASP A 172 9.28 14.99 -0.55
CA ASP A 172 9.31 14.57 -1.95
C ASP A 172 9.80 13.12 -2.06
N VAL A 173 9.12 12.33 -2.89
CA VAL A 173 9.46 10.92 -3.11
C VAL A 173 9.53 10.71 -4.62
N PRO A 174 10.69 10.96 -5.25
CA PRO A 174 10.85 10.76 -6.68
C PRO A 174 10.87 9.26 -7.00
N GLU A 175 10.54 8.94 -8.26
CA GLU A 175 10.53 7.57 -8.76
C GLU A 175 11.86 6.85 -8.53
N SER A 176 12.98 7.55 -8.76
CA SER A 176 14.34 7.03 -8.56
C SER A 176 14.60 6.57 -7.12
N THR A 177 13.94 7.18 -6.13
CA THR A 177 14.07 6.76 -4.74
C THR A 177 13.45 5.38 -4.52
N ILE A 178 12.30 5.11 -5.14
CA ILE A 178 11.64 3.80 -5.04
C ILE A 178 12.41 2.76 -5.85
N GLU A 179 12.91 3.13 -7.02
CA GLU A 179 13.77 2.27 -7.83
C GLU A 179 15.05 1.85 -7.09
N GLU A 180 15.80 2.81 -6.52
CA GLU A 180 17.03 2.54 -5.76
C GLU A 180 16.75 1.68 -4.52
N TRP A 181 15.65 1.96 -3.81
CA TRP A 181 15.24 1.17 -2.65
C TRP A 181 14.83 -0.25 -3.03
N LEU A 182 14.09 -0.43 -4.12
CA LEU A 182 13.66 -1.74 -4.60
C LEU A 182 14.85 -2.56 -5.12
N GLY A 183 15.80 -1.93 -5.79
CA GLY A 183 16.93 -2.55 -6.46
C GLY A 183 16.52 -3.76 -7.32
N ASP A 184 17.36 -4.80 -7.27
CA ASP A 184 17.08 -6.12 -7.86
C ASP A 184 16.42 -7.09 -6.87
N GLY A 185 16.04 -6.60 -5.67
CA GLY A 185 15.39 -7.42 -4.65
C GLY A 185 14.01 -7.91 -5.09
N GLY A 186 13.40 -8.81 -4.33
CA GLY A 186 11.99 -9.15 -4.52
C GLY A 186 11.05 -8.17 -3.82
N CYS A 187 9.77 -8.10 -4.20
CA CYS A 187 8.73 -7.41 -3.42
C CYS A 187 7.32 -7.73 -3.88
N VAL A 188 6.42 -7.91 -2.91
CA VAL A 188 4.97 -7.91 -3.14
C VAL A 188 4.38 -6.56 -2.69
N LEU A 189 3.79 -5.81 -3.63
CA LEU A 189 3.05 -4.59 -3.32
C LEU A 189 1.58 -4.92 -3.08
N LEU A 190 1.07 -4.52 -1.92
CA LEU A 190 -0.30 -4.71 -1.45
C LEU A 190 -1.00 -3.34 -1.40
N ILE A 191 -1.95 -3.09 -2.29
CA ILE A 191 -2.65 -1.80 -2.39
C ILE A 191 -4.07 -1.92 -1.84
N ASP A 192 -4.35 -1.27 -0.72
CA ASP A 192 -5.69 -1.25 -0.14
C ASP A 192 -6.52 -0.08 -0.69
N GLU A 193 -7.72 -0.38 -1.19
CA GLU A 193 -8.67 0.54 -1.82
C GLU A 193 -8.14 1.27 -3.05
N MET A 194 -7.58 0.53 -4.01
CA MET A 194 -7.02 1.10 -5.24
C MET A 194 -8.04 1.90 -6.06
N ASN A 195 -9.33 1.59 -5.95
CA ASN A 195 -10.42 2.32 -6.59
C ASN A 195 -10.56 3.79 -6.10
N LYS A 196 -9.91 4.16 -5.00
CA LYS A 196 -9.83 5.55 -4.55
C LYS A 196 -8.78 6.36 -5.32
N LEU A 197 -7.73 5.70 -5.79
CA LEU A 197 -6.75 6.28 -6.70
C LEU A 197 -7.27 6.27 -8.14
N ILE A 198 -7.89 5.15 -8.53
CA ILE A 198 -8.37 4.87 -9.87
C ILE A 198 -9.90 4.99 -9.88
N THR A 199 -10.42 6.20 -10.14
CA THR A 199 -11.87 6.47 -10.11
C THR A 199 -12.59 6.06 -11.40
N ASP A 200 -13.92 5.94 -11.37
CA ASP A 200 -14.71 5.53 -12.55
C ASP A 200 -14.66 6.51 -13.74
N ALA A 201 -14.11 7.72 -13.54
CA ALA A 201 -13.94 8.72 -14.58
C ALA A 201 -12.74 8.47 -15.51
N ILE A 202 -12.01 7.37 -15.32
CA ILE A 202 -10.78 7.07 -16.06
C ILE A 202 -11.09 6.80 -17.53
N ARG A 203 -10.55 7.67 -18.38
CA ARG A 203 -10.69 7.63 -19.84
C ARG A 203 -9.34 7.43 -20.54
N GLY A 204 -8.38 6.78 -19.88
CA GLY A 204 -7.06 6.52 -20.46
C GLY A 204 -6.24 7.79 -20.68
N GLY A 205 -6.21 8.68 -19.68
CA GLY A 205 -5.35 9.86 -19.71
C GLY A 205 -3.86 9.51 -19.56
N THR A 206 -3.02 10.53 -19.70
CA THR A 206 -1.57 10.40 -19.57
C THR A 206 -1.15 9.99 -18.15
N GLU A 207 -1.82 10.51 -17.11
CA GLU A 207 -1.48 10.18 -15.73
C GLU A 207 -1.76 8.71 -15.37
N GLU A 208 -2.84 8.15 -15.90
CA GLU A 208 -3.19 6.75 -15.74
C GLU A 208 -2.20 5.83 -16.44
N THR A 209 -1.81 6.21 -17.66
CA THR A 209 -0.80 5.49 -18.43
C THR A 209 0.54 5.49 -17.70
N ASP A 210 0.95 6.65 -17.14
CA ASP A 210 2.17 6.78 -16.37
C ASP A 210 2.15 5.96 -15.07
N LEU A 211 1.02 5.96 -14.35
CA LEU A 211 0.84 5.14 -13.16
C LEU A 211 0.87 3.64 -13.48
N ALA A 212 0.18 3.22 -14.54
CA ALA A 212 0.17 1.84 -14.99
C ALA A 212 1.55 1.37 -15.45
N ALA A 213 2.27 2.20 -16.20
CA ALA A 213 3.64 1.94 -16.62
C ALA A 213 4.57 1.77 -15.41
N PHE A 214 4.46 2.66 -14.42
CA PHE A 214 5.20 2.53 -13.16
C PHE A 214 4.92 1.19 -12.46
N LEU A 215 3.64 0.84 -12.22
CA LEU A 215 3.30 -0.41 -11.54
C LEU A 215 3.82 -1.64 -12.29
N LYS A 216 3.75 -1.65 -13.62
CA LYS A 216 4.32 -2.72 -14.45
C LYS A 216 5.83 -2.83 -14.26
N CYS A 217 6.54 -1.75 -14.51
CA CYS A 217 8.01 -1.75 -14.56
C CYS A 217 8.65 -2.15 -13.23
N TYR A 218 8.05 -1.79 -12.10
CA TYR A 218 8.66 -2.00 -10.78
C TYR A 218 8.04 -3.14 -9.95
N PHE A 219 6.79 -3.52 -10.21
CA PHE A 219 6.06 -4.47 -9.35
C PHE A 219 5.46 -5.67 -10.08
N ILE A 220 5.59 -5.77 -11.42
CA ILE A 220 5.02 -6.91 -12.16
C ILE A 220 6.01 -7.51 -13.17
N ASP A 221 6.65 -6.68 -14.01
CA ASP A 221 7.45 -7.15 -15.14
C ASP A 221 8.90 -7.54 -14.77
N LYS A 222 9.27 -7.45 -13.48
CA LYS A 222 10.56 -7.93 -12.96
C LYS A 222 10.36 -9.23 -12.18
N ALA A 223 11.30 -10.16 -12.30
CA ALA A 223 11.36 -11.35 -11.47
C ALA A 223 11.22 -11.02 -9.97
N ASN A 224 10.59 -11.93 -9.22
CA ASN A 224 10.37 -11.77 -7.78
C ASN A 224 9.54 -10.52 -7.41
N ARG A 225 8.69 -10.03 -8.32
CA ARG A 225 7.74 -8.95 -8.03
C ARG A 225 6.31 -9.43 -8.20
N TYR A 226 5.42 -8.92 -7.36
CA TYR A 226 4.00 -9.20 -7.49
C TYR A 226 3.13 -8.04 -7.00
N LEU A 227 1.94 -7.93 -7.56
CA LEU A 227 0.97 -6.89 -7.22
C LEU A 227 -0.34 -7.51 -6.76
N VAL A 228 -0.76 -7.16 -5.55
CA VAL A 228 -2.08 -7.46 -4.98
C VAL A 228 -2.78 -6.15 -4.67
N LEU A 229 -4.06 -6.06 -4.95
CA LEU A 229 -4.88 -4.90 -4.62
C LEU A 229 -6.26 -5.28 -4.09
N SER A 230 -6.87 -4.37 -3.35
CA SER A 230 -8.26 -4.48 -2.94
C SER A 230 -9.14 -3.41 -3.59
N SER A 231 -10.42 -3.75 -3.80
CA SER A 231 -11.45 -2.82 -4.23
C SER A 231 -12.82 -3.19 -3.65
N HIS A 232 -13.70 -2.19 -3.53
CA HIS A 232 -15.11 -2.38 -3.15
C HIS A 232 -16.00 -2.74 -4.33
N THR A 233 -15.53 -2.52 -5.57
CA THR A 233 -16.29 -2.71 -6.80
C THR A 233 -15.72 -3.88 -7.59
N THR A 234 -16.57 -4.86 -7.89
CA THR A 234 -16.21 -6.04 -8.70
C THR A 234 -15.74 -5.65 -10.10
N THR A 235 -16.32 -4.59 -10.67
CA THR A 235 -15.92 -4.01 -11.96
C THR A 235 -14.51 -3.44 -11.96
N THR A 236 -13.92 -3.13 -10.79
CA THR A 236 -12.52 -2.69 -10.73
C THR A 236 -11.56 -3.79 -11.14
N GLY A 237 -11.90 -5.06 -10.98
CA GLY A 237 -11.04 -6.16 -11.45
C GLY A 237 -10.83 -6.11 -12.97
N ASP A 238 -11.91 -5.91 -13.73
CA ASP A 238 -11.85 -5.84 -15.20
C ASP A 238 -11.17 -4.55 -15.65
N LYS A 239 -11.54 -3.43 -15.04
CA LYS A 239 -10.92 -2.13 -15.31
C LYS A 239 -9.43 -2.09 -14.97
N LEU A 240 -9.05 -2.78 -13.89
CA LEU A 240 -7.65 -2.88 -13.49
C LEU A 240 -6.88 -3.74 -14.47
N SER A 241 -7.43 -4.87 -14.94
CA SER A 241 -6.85 -5.59 -16.07
C SER A 241 -6.62 -4.57 -17.17
N THR A 242 -7.65 -3.97 -17.75
CA THR A 242 -7.52 -2.97 -18.83
C THR A 242 -6.50 -1.86 -18.55
N PHE A 243 -6.49 -1.32 -17.33
CA PHE A 243 -5.57 -0.27 -16.87
C PHE A 243 -4.12 -0.75 -16.85
N ILE A 244 -3.85 -1.94 -16.32
CA ILE A 244 -2.53 -2.58 -16.31
C ILE A 244 -2.29 -3.36 -17.61
N THR A 245 -3.21 -3.45 -18.56
CA THR A 245 -3.09 -4.40 -19.69
C THR A 245 -3.17 -3.78 -21.07
N SER A 246 -3.11 -2.46 -21.23
CA SER A 246 -3.30 -1.83 -22.55
C SER A 246 -2.11 -2.00 -23.53
N PRO A 247 -1.47 -3.19 -23.67
CA PRO A 247 -1.77 -4.04 -24.84
C PRO A 247 -1.65 -5.59 -24.68
N SER A 248 -1.67 -6.17 -23.47
CA SER A 248 -1.55 -7.63 -23.23
C SER A 248 -2.75 -8.21 -22.47
N ASP A 249 -3.48 -9.19 -22.98
CA ASP A 249 -4.56 -9.89 -22.25
C ASP A 249 -4.06 -10.62 -20.99
N ARG A 250 -3.79 -9.90 -19.90
CA ARG A 250 -3.50 -10.52 -18.60
C ARG A 250 -4.80 -10.76 -17.87
N ASP A 251 -5.00 -12.01 -17.47
CA ASP A 251 -6.03 -12.35 -16.51
C ASP A 251 -5.74 -11.68 -15.15
N VAL A 252 -6.76 -11.58 -14.31
CA VAL A 252 -6.64 -11.08 -12.93
C VAL A 252 -7.07 -12.19 -12.00
N ILE A 253 -6.19 -12.60 -11.09
CA ILE A 253 -6.54 -13.61 -10.10
C ILE A 253 -7.50 -12.99 -9.08
N ARG A 254 -8.67 -13.62 -8.89
CA ARG A 254 -9.74 -13.13 -8.00
C ARG A 254 -10.09 -14.20 -6.95
N PRO A 255 -9.27 -14.36 -5.91
CA PRO A 255 -9.58 -15.34 -4.88
C PRO A 255 -10.84 -14.91 -4.11
N ARG A 256 -11.54 -15.90 -3.56
CA ARG A 256 -12.65 -15.64 -2.66
C ARG A 256 -12.08 -15.23 -1.31
N LEU A 257 -12.68 -14.20 -0.71
CA LEU A 257 -12.36 -13.83 0.66
C LEU A 257 -13.06 -14.80 1.62
N PRO A 258 -12.45 -15.07 2.79
CA PRO A 258 -13.02 -15.98 3.76
C PRO A 258 -14.46 -15.59 4.13
N VAL A 259 -15.27 -16.58 4.46
CA VAL A 259 -16.68 -16.41 4.87
C VAL A 259 -16.83 -17.10 6.22
N ILE A 260 -17.61 -16.50 7.12
CA ILE A 260 -17.93 -17.14 8.38
C ILE A 260 -18.99 -18.20 8.11
N THR A 261 -18.69 -19.43 8.52
CA THR A 261 -19.51 -20.61 8.23
C THR A 261 -20.15 -21.20 9.47
N SER A 262 -19.71 -20.80 10.67
CA SER A 262 -20.25 -21.32 11.93
C SER A 262 -20.50 -20.23 12.99
N PRO A 263 -21.45 -20.43 13.91
CA PRO A 263 -21.63 -19.55 15.07
C PRO A 263 -20.41 -19.48 15.99
N GLU A 264 -19.66 -20.57 16.14
CA GLU A 264 -18.43 -20.60 16.97
C GLU A 264 -17.36 -19.64 16.45
N GLU A 265 -17.26 -19.48 15.13
CA GLU A 265 -16.36 -18.49 14.51
C GLU A 265 -16.79 -17.05 14.86
N VAL A 266 -18.10 -16.78 14.94
CA VAL A 266 -18.64 -15.48 15.36
C VAL A 266 -18.30 -15.21 16.83
N GLU A 267 -18.47 -16.22 17.70
CA GLU A 267 -18.14 -16.10 19.13
C GLU A 267 -16.67 -15.78 19.36
N LYS A 268 -15.77 -16.39 18.58
CA LYS A 268 -14.31 -16.18 18.68
C LYS A 268 -13.85 -14.79 18.22
N LEU A 269 -14.57 -14.14 17.32
CA LEU A 269 -14.25 -12.77 16.91
C LEU A 269 -14.54 -11.76 18.03
N GLY A 270 -15.52 -12.04 18.90
CA GLY A 270 -16.00 -11.10 19.91
C GLY A 270 -16.85 -9.96 19.31
N VAL A 271 -17.68 -9.33 20.14
CA VAL A 271 -18.65 -8.31 19.71
C VAL A 271 -17.99 -7.05 19.16
N ASP A 272 -16.79 -6.70 19.63
CA ASP A 272 -16.09 -5.49 19.21
C ASP A 272 -15.50 -5.62 17.81
N ALA A 273 -14.95 -6.80 17.45
CA ALA A 273 -14.44 -7.07 16.10
C ALA A 273 -15.55 -7.04 15.03
N ILE A 274 -16.78 -7.39 15.43
CA ILE A 274 -17.99 -7.33 14.59
C ILE A 274 -18.30 -5.87 14.21
N ASN A 275 -18.17 -4.94 15.14
CA ASN A 275 -18.51 -3.54 14.94
C ASN A 275 -17.43 -2.75 14.18
N GLU A 276 -16.17 -3.18 14.26
CA GLU A 276 -15.02 -2.50 13.63
C GLU A 276 -14.74 -2.92 12.17
N GLY A 277 -15.60 -3.75 11.57
CA GLY A 277 -15.46 -4.14 10.16
C GLY A 277 -14.35 -5.16 9.88
N ALA A 278 -13.91 -5.88 10.91
CA ALA A 278 -13.02 -7.02 10.79
C ALA A 278 -13.72 -8.30 10.29
N LEU A 279 -15.02 -8.21 9.99
CA LEU A 279 -15.84 -9.33 9.60
C LEU A 279 -15.58 -9.81 8.18
N CYS A 280 -15.36 -11.11 8.07
CA CYS A 280 -15.84 -11.87 6.95
C CYS A 280 -17.38 -12.01 7.10
N LEU A 281 -18.17 -11.85 6.04
CA LEU A 281 -19.64 -11.90 6.14
C LEU A 281 -20.11 -13.19 6.85
N VAL A 282 -21.06 -13.04 7.77
CA VAL A 282 -21.87 -14.16 8.27
C VAL A 282 -22.87 -14.52 7.18
N MET A 283 -22.76 -15.72 6.61
CA MET A 283 -23.88 -16.27 5.88
C MET A 283 -24.95 -16.67 6.90
N SER A 284 -25.94 -15.82 7.09
CA SER A 284 -27.19 -16.26 7.71
C SER A 284 -27.74 -17.37 6.82
N ALA A 285 -27.66 -18.62 7.29
CA ALA A 285 -28.42 -19.71 6.71
C ALA A 285 -29.90 -19.25 6.73
N MET A 286 -30.48 -19.02 5.56
CA MET A 286 -31.92 -18.87 5.49
C MET A 286 -32.53 -20.23 5.90
N PRO A 287 -33.56 -20.23 6.77
CA PRO A 287 -34.27 -21.44 7.16
C PRO A 287 -34.94 -22.14 5.97
#